data_AF-G1SCG6-F1
#
_entry.id   AF-G1SCG6-F1
#
_cell.length_a   1.000
_cell.length_b   1.000
_cell.length_c   1.000
_cell.angle_alpha   90.00
_cell.angle_beta   90.00
_cell.angle_gamma   90.00
#
_symmetry.space_group_name_H-M   'P 1'
#
loop_
_entity.id
_entity.type
_entity.pdbx_description
1 polymer ?
#
loop_
_entity_poly.entity_id
_entity_poly.type
_entity_poly.pdbx_seq_one_letter_code
_entity_poly.pdbx_strand_id
1 'polypeptide(L)'
;MAFLSFWGQVLVGCFTASLARASNLSDLYPPLWEESPGQFSDFHVENNMYIIDAWVYHERMGMYKILLNQTARYFSKFGSENEQNILWGLCLQHGWQYSTGRLADPSRRTHCGYASGDHLCISVDSWWADVNYFLSALPFLAAVDSGILGVSSDQVTLLPPFKDQMKFCYDVSSCHSSFPEKMNKWTLFYQYLQSPSGSFDAMLKHLWAAHISSLENTGERFEDRFIYYSKSEAEFGKNWTVAVEYLAAALIPTTMVRVHESQKGLPPRILVETDVAPFISDFTYLQNMVLSALDILCSVDQLTGKDLKRMLYNINIMSNR
;
A
#
# COMPACT_ATOMS: atom_id res chain seq x y z
N MET A 1 -8.01 -19.35 -25.62
CA MET A 1 -8.75 -19.33 -24.34
C MET A 1 -8.07 -20.14 -23.23
N ALA A 2 -7.44 -21.29 -23.50
CA ALA A 2 -6.70 -22.06 -22.48
C ALA A 2 -5.38 -21.41 -22.00
N PHE A 3 -4.71 -20.62 -22.84
CA PHE A 3 -3.46 -19.93 -22.49
C PHE A 3 -3.64 -18.75 -21.51
N LEU A 4 -4.83 -18.13 -21.47
CA LEU A 4 -5.15 -17.00 -20.57
C LEU A 4 -5.50 -17.47 -19.15
N SER A 5 -6.03 -18.69 -19.04
CA SER A 5 -6.32 -19.37 -17.76
C SER A 5 -5.05 -19.68 -16.97
N PHE A 6 -3.97 -20.06 -17.66
CA PHE A 6 -2.72 -20.47 -17.02
C PHE A 6 -2.00 -19.31 -16.34
N TRP A 7 -1.97 -18.11 -16.95
CA TRP A 7 -1.25 -16.96 -16.38
C TRP A 7 -2.05 -16.21 -15.32
N GLY A 8 -3.38 -16.16 -15.44
CA GLY A 8 -4.25 -15.76 -14.34
C GLY A 8 -4.03 -16.67 -13.12
N GLN A 9 -3.87 -17.98 -13.34
CA GLN A 9 -3.51 -18.95 -12.28
C GLN A 9 -2.05 -18.87 -11.83
N VAL A 10 -1.12 -18.28 -12.59
CA VAL A 10 0.26 -18.04 -12.12
C VAL A 10 0.31 -16.79 -11.25
N LEU A 11 -0.36 -15.69 -11.62
CA LEU A 11 -0.45 -14.51 -10.74
C LEU A 11 -1.30 -14.84 -9.50
N VAL A 12 -2.52 -15.37 -9.68
CA VAL A 12 -3.33 -15.85 -8.56
C VAL A 12 -2.57 -16.93 -7.81
N GLY A 13 -1.99 -17.95 -8.45
CA GLY A 13 -1.19 -19.01 -7.80
C GLY A 13 0.01 -18.50 -7.00
N CYS A 14 0.77 -17.53 -7.52
CA CYS A 14 1.86 -16.87 -6.82
C CYS A 14 1.35 -16.03 -5.62
N PHE A 15 0.12 -15.50 -5.68
CA PHE A 15 -0.54 -14.75 -4.60
C PHE A 15 -1.48 -15.61 -3.71
N THR A 16 -1.71 -16.89 -4.05
CA THR A 16 -2.64 -17.80 -3.34
C THR A 16 -1.97 -19.03 -2.74
N ALA A 17 -0.73 -19.34 -3.10
CA ALA A 17 0.03 -20.42 -2.49
C ALA A 17 0.50 -20.04 -1.08
N SER A 18 -0.40 -20.08 -0.10
CA SER A 18 -0.04 -20.03 1.32
C SER A 18 -0.77 -21.14 2.07
N LEU A 19 -0.08 -22.27 2.25
CA LEU A 19 -0.34 -23.22 3.32
C LEU A 19 0.94 -23.28 4.15
N ALA A 20 1.05 -22.38 5.13
CA ALA A 20 2.13 -22.43 6.12
C ALA A 20 1.53 -22.46 7.54
N ARG A 21 1.98 -23.47 8.27
CA ARG A 21 1.68 -23.82 9.67
C ARG A 21 2.37 -22.81 10.61
N ALA A 22 1.61 -22.29 11.58
CA ALA A 22 2.02 -21.58 12.81
C ALA A 22 3.44 -20.97 12.83
N SER A 23 3.64 -19.85 12.13
CA SER A 23 4.62 -18.84 12.55
C SER A 23 4.02 -18.03 13.71
N ASN A 24 4.84 -17.49 14.63
CA ASN A 24 4.33 -16.44 15.50
C ASN A 24 3.93 -15.26 14.60
N LEU A 25 2.73 -14.71 14.77
CA LEU A 25 2.25 -13.61 13.93
C LEU A 25 3.16 -12.37 14.04
N SER A 26 3.87 -12.23 15.16
CA SER A 26 4.88 -11.20 15.38
C SER A 26 6.03 -11.26 14.37
N ASP A 27 6.38 -12.44 13.87
CA ASP A 27 7.43 -12.62 12.87
C ASP A 27 7.03 -12.05 11.50
N LEU A 28 5.73 -11.77 11.32
CA LEU A 28 5.15 -11.23 10.10
C LEU A 28 5.02 -9.70 10.13
N TYR A 29 5.32 -9.06 11.27
CA TYR A 29 5.20 -7.61 11.40
C TYR A 29 6.23 -6.88 10.53
N PRO A 30 5.88 -5.69 10.01
CA PRO A 30 6.83 -4.89 9.26
C PRO A 30 7.98 -4.40 10.16
N PRO A 31 9.10 -3.93 9.57
CA PRO A 31 10.21 -3.37 10.32
C PRO A 31 9.76 -2.28 11.30
N LEU A 32 10.41 -2.25 12.47
CA LEU A 32 10.17 -1.27 13.54
C LEU A 32 8.72 -1.19 14.03
N TRP A 33 7.96 -2.28 13.91
CA TRP A 33 6.55 -2.32 14.30
C TRP A 33 6.35 -2.01 15.78
N GLU A 34 7.17 -2.57 16.67
CA GLU A 34 7.03 -2.38 18.12
C GLU A 34 7.41 -0.96 18.54
N GLU A 35 8.41 -0.37 17.89
CA GLU A 35 8.89 0.99 18.10
C GLU A 35 7.93 2.05 17.52
N SER A 36 7.05 1.66 16.60
CA SER A 36 6.08 2.56 15.98
C SER A 36 4.91 2.87 16.93
N PRO A 37 4.41 4.13 16.94
CA PRO A 37 3.24 4.56 17.73
C PRO A 37 2.04 3.61 17.59
N GLY A 38 1.49 3.17 18.71
CA GLY A 38 0.34 2.25 18.75
C GLY A 38 -1.00 2.95 19.01
N GLN A 39 -0.95 4.21 19.45
CA GLN A 39 -2.08 5.05 19.85
C GLN A 39 -1.71 6.54 19.72
N PHE A 40 -2.70 7.44 19.71
CA PHE A 40 -2.46 8.87 19.49
C PHE A 40 -1.57 9.53 20.55
N SER A 41 -1.66 9.10 21.80
CA SER A 41 -0.85 9.65 22.90
C SER A 41 0.65 9.37 22.76
N ASP A 42 1.04 8.49 21.84
CA ASP A 42 2.45 8.21 21.55
C ASP A 42 3.05 9.25 20.59
N PHE A 43 2.22 10.08 19.94
CA PHE A 43 2.65 11.18 19.08
C PHE A 43 2.85 12.50 19.84
N HIS A 44 3.57 13.42 19.22
CA HIS A 44 3.71 14.78 19.74
C HIS A 44 2.35 15.50 19.76
N VAL A 45 2.10 16.25 20.83
CA VAL A 45 0.88 17.06 20.99
C VAL A 45 1.25 18.52 21.12
N GLU A 46 0.72 19.35 20.23
CA GLU A 46 0.85 20.80 20.26
C GLU A 46 -0.52 21.46 20.09
N ASN A 47 -0.89 22.41 20.96
CA ASN A 47 -2.18 23.12 20.90
C ASN A 47 -3.41 22.19 20.80
N ASN A 48 -3.41 21.08 21.55
CA ASN A 48 -4.44 20.02 21.52
C ASN A 48 -4.58 19.27 20.18
N MET A 49 -3.59 19.37 19.29
CA MET A 49 -3.51 18.59 18.06
C MET A 49 -2.41 17.53 18.18
N TYR A 50 -2.70 16.32 17.72
CA TYR A 50 -1.71 15.30 17.44
C TYR A 50 -0.98 15.65 16.15
N ILE A 51 0.33 15.88 16.26
CA ILE A 51 1.21 16.21 15.15
C ILE A 51 1.93 14.93 14.72
N ILE A 52 1.78 14.55 13.46
CA ILE A 52 2.39 13.33 12.90
C ILE A 52 3.29 13.73 11.72
N ASP A 53 4.58 13.40 11.79
CA ASP A 53 5.48 13.53 10.65
C ASP A 53 5.38 12.29 9.75
N ALA A 54 4.51 12.38 8.74
CA ALA A 54 4.38 11.32 7.76
C ALA A 54 5.65 11.14 6.91
N TRP A 55 6.69 11.97 7.02
CA TRP A 55 7.98 11.80 6.36
C TRP A 55 9.02 11.13 7.26
N VAL A 56 8.58 10.62 8.42
CA VAL A 56 9.36 9.76 9.31
C VAL A 56 8.73 8.36 9.31
N TYR A 57 9.55 7.34 9.07
CA TYR A 57 9.09 5.97 8.83
C TYR A 57 8.23 5.40 9.97
N HIS A 58 8.71 5.45 11.21
CA HIS A 58 7.99 4.87 12.34
C HIS A 58 6.70 5.65 12.64
N GLU A 59 6.66 6.96 12.41
CA GLU A 59 5.45 7.76 12.56
C GLU A 59 4.40 7.43 11.49
N ARG A 60 4.81 7.32 10.22
CA ARG A 60 3.92 6.83 9.14
C ARG A 60 3.46 5.39 9.40
N MET A 61 4.34 4.52 9.90
CA MET A 61 3.99 3.17 10.32
C MET A 61 2.96 3.19 11.47
N GLY A 62 3.12 4.11 12.43
CA GLY A 62 2.19 4.32 13.53
C GLY A 62 0.77 4.66 13.07
N MET A 63 0.62 5.43 12.00
CA MET A 63 -0.70 5.68 11.38
C MET A 63 -1.39 4.36 11.00
N TYR A 64 -0.66 3.43 10.38
CA TYR A 64 -1.21 2.12 10.01
C TYR A 64 -1.47 1.23 11.23
N LYS A 65 -0.58 1.26 12.23
CA LYS A 65 -0.74 0.49 13.47
C LYS A 65 -1.98 0.90 14.24
N ILE A 66 -2.24 2.21 14.36
CA ILE A 66 -3.48 2.75 14.94
C ILE A 66 -4.70 2.30 14.14
N LEU A 67 -4.67 2.40 12.80
CA LEU A 67 -5.76 1.92 11.94
C LEU A 67 -6.08 0.44 12.21
N LEU A 68 -5.06 -0.42 12.24
CA LEU A 68 -5.21 -1.85 12.50
C LEU A 68 -5.78 -2.12 13.89
N ASN A 69 -5.27 -1.43 14.92
CA ASN A 69 -5.73 -1.57 16.30
C ASN A 69 -7.21 -1.16 16.44
N GLN A 70 -7.58 0.01 15.92
CA GLN A 70 -8.93 0.55 16.06
C GLN A 70 -9.98 -0.18 15.20
N THR A 71 -9.54 -0.80 14.10
CA THR A 71 -10.43 -1.59 13.25
C THR A 71 -10.50 -3.08 13.62
N ALA A 72 -9.64 -3.56 14.54
CA ALA A 72 -9.57 -4.97 14.90
C ALA A 72 -10.91 -5.59 15.31
N ARG A 73 -11.73 -4.82 16.04
CA ARG A 73 -13.05 -5.26 16.50
C ARG A 73 -13.98 -5.70 15.34
N TYR A 74 -13.84 -5.09 14.16
CA TYR A 74 -14.68 -5.40 13.00
C TYR A 74 -14.25 -6.69 12.27
N PHE A 75 -13.01 -7.13 12.50
CA PHE A 75 -12.43 -8.34 11.91
C PHE A 75 -12.38 -9.54 12.86
N SER A 76 -12.68 -9.34 14.15
CA SER A 76 -12.69 -10.41 15.17
C SER A 76 -13.59 -11.60 14.83
N LYS A 77 -14.64 -11.39 14.02
CA LYS A 77 -15.55 -12.44 13.54
C LYS A 77 -14.96 -13.32 12.43
N PHE A 78 -13.86 -12.90 11.80
CA PHE A 78 -13.23 -13.61 10.68
C PHE A 78 -11.98 -14.39 11.09
N GLY A 79 -11.32 -13.99 12.18
CA GLY A 79 -10.14 -14.69 12.71
C GLY A 79 -9.63 -14.07 14.01
N SER A 80 -8.70 -14.75 14.65
CA SER A 80 -8.03 -14.31 15.88
C SER A 80 -6.92 -13.29 15.59
N GLU A 81 -6.46 -12.58 16.63
CA GLU A 81 -5.22 -11.79 16.60
C GLU A 81 -5.12 -10.77 15.44
N ASN A 82 -6.28 -10.28 14.98
CA ASN A 82 -6.40 -9.29 13.91
C ASN A 82 -5.81 -9.73 12.55
N GLU A 83 -5.48 -11.01 12.34
CA GLU A 83 -4.76 -11.48 11.14
C GLU A 83 -5.57 -11.29 9.84
N GLN A 84 -6.91 -11.31 9.96
CA GLN A 84 -7.86 -11.18 8.85
C GLN A 84 -8.19 -9.73 8.51
N ASN A 85 -7.55 -8.76 9.16
CA ASN A 85 -7.76 -7.35 8.84
C ASN A 85 -7.19 -7.02 7.47
N ILE A 86 -8.04 -6.62 6.55
CA ILE A 86 -7.64 -6.33 5.17
C ILE A 86 -6.82 -5.03 5.03
N LEU A 87 -6.64 -4.25 6.12
CA LEU A 87 -5.72 -3.11 6.13
C LEU A 87 -4.24 -3.51 6.29
N TRP A 88 -3.92 -4.78 6.58
CA TRP A 88 -2.53 -5.26 6.66
C TRP A 88 -1.73 -5.00 5.39
N GLY A 89 -2.39 -5.02 4.23
CA GLY A 89 -1.78 -4.68 2.94
C GLY A 89 -1.05 -3.33 2.92
N LEU A 90 -1.58 -2.32 3.61
CA LEU A 90 -0.99 -0.97 3.61
C LEU A 90 0.35 -0.94 4.37
N CYS A 91 0.36 -1.43 5.61
CA CYS A 91 1.55 -1.39 6.46
C CYS A 91 2.65 -2.34 6.01
N LEU A 92 2.30 -3.55 5.55
CA LEU A 92 3.28 -4.52 5.07
C LEU A 92 3.96 -4.00 3.81
N GLN A 93 3.20 -3.39 2.89
CA GLN A 93 3.79 -2.78 1.70
C GLN A 93 4.72 -1.62 2.04
N HIS A 94 4.35 -0.79 3.02
CA HIS A 94 5.23 0.26 3.52
C HIS A 94 6.52 -0.32 4.14
N GLY A 95 6.42 -1.42 4.90
CA GLY A 95 7.54 -2.15 5.45
C GLY A 95 8.49 -2.70 4.39
N TRP A 96 7.97 -3.29 3.32
CA TRP A 96 8.78 -3.72 2.18
C TRP A 96 9.48 -2.54 1.49
N GLN A 97 8.80 -1.40 1.30
CA GLN A 97 9.43 -0.22 0.73
C GLN A 97 10.60 0.29 1.57
N TYR A 98 10.47 0.27 2.90
CA TYR A 98 11.54 0.62 3.83
C TYR A 98 12.72 -0.35 3.72
N SER A 99 12.48 -1.65 3.89
CA SER A 99 13.54 -2.68 3.88
C SER A 99 14.33 -2.73 2.58
N THR A 100 13.73 -2.32 1.47
CA THR A 100 14.36 -2.36 0.14
C THR A 100 15.01 -1.04 -0.29
N GLY A 101 14.98 -0.02 0.58
CA GLY A 101 15.55 1.30 0.33
C GLY A 101 14.70 2.18 -0.59
N ARG A 102 13.46 1.77 -0.92
CA ARG A 102 12.57 2.52 -1.81
C ARG A 102 12.06 3.82 -1.20
N LEU A 103 12.09 3.97 0.11
CA LEU A 103 11.73 5.22 0.80
C LEU A 103 12.89 6.24 0.90
N ALA A 104 14.13 5.82 0.64
CA ALA A 104 15.31 6.67 0.73
C ALA A 104 15.39 7.66 -0.43
N ASP A 105 16.29 8.65 -0.34
CA ASP A 105 16.53 9.62 -1.41
C ASP A 105 17.20 8.97 -2.65
N PRO A 106 16.47 8.75 -3.76
CA PRO A 106 17.02 8.07 -4.93
C PRO A 106 18.07 8.93 -5.66
N SER A 107 18.07 10.25 -5.46
CA SER A 107 19.00 11.17 -6.11
C SER A 107 20.41 11.11 -5.50
N ARG A 108 20.54 10.51 -4.31
CA ARG A 108 21.77 10.48 -3.49
C ARG A 108 22.35 11.86 -3.17
N ARG A 109 21.53 12.92 -3.24
CA ARG A 109 21.94 14.28 -2.88
C ARG A 109 21.88 14.52 -1.38
N THR A 110 21.08 13.73 -0.68
CA THR A 110 20.93 13.73 0.78
C THR A 110 21.21 12.33 1.34
N HIS A 111 21.38 12.26 2.66
CA HIS A 111 21.51 10.99 3.38
C HIS A 111 20.17 10.46 3.93
N CYS A 112 19.03 10.99 3.48
CA CYS A 112 17.70 10.60 3.92
C CYS A 112 17.40 9.13 3.57
N GLY A 113 17.01 8.33 4.56
CA GLY A 113 16.68 6.91 4.44
C GLY A 113 17.90 6.00 4.31
N TYR A 114 19.12 6.54 4.42
CA TYR A 114 20.35 5.76 4.40
C TYR A 114 20.94 5.59 5.80
N ALA A 115 21.56 4.44 6.06
CA ALA A 115 22.25 4.16 7.32
C ALA A 115 23.38 5.16 7.68
N SER A 116 23.91 5.88 6.67
CA SER A 116 24.94 6.92 6.87
C SER A 116 24.37 8.26 7.35
N GLY A 117 23.05 8.44 7.38
CA GLY A 117 22.38 9.64 7.86
C GLY A 117 21.15 9.26 8.69
N ASP A 118 20.04 9.95 8.44
CA ASP A 118 18.77 9.63 9.08
C ASP A 118 18.09 8.47 8.34
N HIS A 119 18.23 7.26 8.89
CA HIS A 119 17.64 6.05 8.31
C HIS A 119 16.11 6.00 8.42
N LEU A 120 15.49 6.84 9.27
CA LEU A 120 14.03 6.91 9.42
C LEU A 120 13.39 7.93 8.48
N CYS A 121 14.19 8.84 7.93
CA CYS A 121 13.74 9.83 6.97
C CYS A 121 13.18 9.15 5.70
N ILE A 122 12.01 9.60 5.27
CA ILE A 122 11.36 9.25 4.00
C ILE A 122 11.58 10.42 3.04
N SER A 123 12.15 10.15 1.87
CA SER A 123 12.46 11.20 0.89
C SER A 123 11.26 11.54 0.01
N VAL A 124 10.95 12.84 -0.09
CA VAL A 124 10.00 13.40 -1.06
C VAL A 124 10.54 13.42 -2.51
N ASP A 125 11.77 12.99 -2.74
CA ASP A 125 12.27 12.67 -4.09
C ASP A 125 11.99 11.21 -4.49
N SER A 126 11.53 10.37 -3.55
CA SER A 126 11.16 8.99 -3.86
C SER A 126 9.76 8.91 -4.44
N TRP A 127 9.65 8.36 -5.65
CA TRP A 127 8.35 8.06 -6.26
C TRP A 127 7.54 7.09 -5.39
N TRP A 128 8.19 6.09 -4.80
CA TRP A 128 7.55 5.11 -3.94
C TRP A 128 7.00 5.75 -2.67
N ALA A 129 7.75 6.67 -2.06
CA ALA A 129 7.34 7.40 -0.88
C ALA A 129 6.15 8.34 -1.15
N ASP A 130 6.21 9.07 -2.27
CA ASP A 130 5.18 10.01 -2.70
C ASP A 130 3.86 9.29 -3.01
N VAL A 131 3.90 8.17 -3.74
CA VAL A 131 2.70 7.37 -4.03
C VAL A 131 2.16 6.71 -2.76
N ASN A 132 3.04 6.16 -1.91
CA ASN A 132 2.62 5.54 -0.66
C ASN A 132 2.00 6.55 0.32
N TYR A 133 2.39 7.84 0.28
CA TYR A 133 1.78 8.88 1.10
C TYR A 133 0.25 8.93 0.92
N PHE A 134 -0.24 8.77 -0.30
CA PHE A 134 -1.69 8.75 -0.56
C PHE A 134 -2.37 7.48 -0.02
N LEU A 135 -1.61 6.38 0.09
CA LEU A 135 -2.04 5.14 0.72
C LEU A 135 -1.85 5.14 2.25
N SER A 136 -1.25 6.17 2.84
CA SER A 136 -1.18 6.38 4.30
C SER A 136 -2.14 7.48 4.75
N ALA A 137 -2.01 8.68 4.20
CA ALA A 137 -2.72 9.88 4.65
C ALA A 137 -4.22 9.80 4.41
N LEU A 138 -4.66 9.41 3.21
CA LEU A 138 -6.08 9.33 2.88
C LEU A 138 -6.85 8.32 3.73
N PRO A 139 -6.42 7.03 3.85
CA PRO A 139 -7.13 6.10 4.74
C PRO A 139 -7.11 6.56 6.20
N PHE A 140 -5.98 7.06 6.69
CA PHE A 140 -5.87 7.49 8.09
C PHE A 140 -6.78 8.68 8.39
N LEU A 141 -6.74 9.74 7.59
CA LEU A 141 -7.55 10.94 7.79
C LEU A 141 -9.04 10.68 7.53
N ALA A 142 -9.40 9.79 6.59
CA ALA A 142 -10.78 9.36 6.44
C ALA A 142 -11.27 8.53 7.64
N ALA A 143 -10.40 7.76 8.29
CA ALA A 143 -10.73 7.04 9.52
C ALA A 143 -10.92 8.01 10.71
N VAL A 144 -10.09 9.05 10.81
CA VAL A 144 -10.29 10.18 11.73
C VAL A 144 -11.67 10.80 11.51
N ASP A 145 -11.97 11.20 10.28
CA ASP A 145 -13.24 11.84 9.90
C ASP A 145 -14.47 10.96 10.15
N SER A 146 -14.33 9.64 9.98
CA SER A 146 -15.39 8.66 10.28
C SER A 146 -15.65 8.45 11.79
N GLY A 147 -14.79 8.99 12.65
CA GLY A 147 -14.83 8.79 14.10
C GLY A 147 -14.39 7.40 14.57
N ILE A 148 -13.96 6.50 13.68
CA ILE A 148 -13.47 5.16 14.05
C ILE A 148 -12.25 5.26 14.97
N LEU A 149 -11.42 6.29 14.78
CA LEU A 149 -10.19 6.48 15.55
C LEU A 149 -10.41 7.15 16.92
N GLY A 150 -11.64 7.58 17.24
CA GLY A 150 -11.98 8.11 18.57
C GLY A 150 -11.37 9.48 18.89
N VAL A 151 -10.91 10.21 17.88
CA VAL A 151 -10.40 11.58 17.97
C VAL A 151 -11.23 12.51 17.08
N SER A 152 -11.25 13.80 17.40
CA SER A 152 -11.95 14.79 16.56
C SER A 152 -11.16 15.08 15.28
N SER A 153 -11.86 15.47 14.22
CA SER A 153 -11.27 15.69 12.89
C SER A 153 -10.34 16.91 12.80
N ASP A 154 -10.47 17.83 13.75
CA ASP A 154 -9.62 19.00 13.93
C ASP A 154 -8.42 18.76 14.87
N GLN A 155 -8.29 17.56 15.44
CA GLN A 155 -7.23 17.23 16.40
C GLN A 155 -6.05 16.49 15.78
N VAL A 156 -5.98 16.33 14.46
CA VAL A 156 -4.92 15.58 13.79
C VAL A 156 -4.41 16.38 12.60
N THR A 157 -3.09 16.54 12.52
CA THR A 157 -2.44 17.17 11.38
C THR A 157 -1.13 16.46 11.04
N LEU A 158 -0.86 16.33 9.75
CA LEU A 158 0.35 15.73 9.21
C LEU A 158 1.35 16.84 8.85
N LEU A 159 2.63 16.67 9.17
CA LEU A 159 3.64 17.63 8.78
C LEU A 159 3.92 17.60 7.27
N PRO A 160 4.10 18.77 6.64
CA PRO A 160 4.47 18.83 5.24
C PRO A 160 5.94 18.39 5.02
N PRO A 161 6.26 17.85 3.83
CA PRO A 161 7.66 17.65 3.47
C PRO A 161 8.39 18.99 3.37
N PHE A 162 9.72 18.95 3.40
CA PHE A 162 10.53 20.18 3.28
C PHE A 162 10.41 20.87 1.91
N LYS A 163 9.91 20.18 0.88
CA LYS A 163 9.65 20.71 -0.47
C LYS A 163 8.42 20.06 -1.09
N ASP A 164 7.93 20.61 -2.20
CA ASP A 164 6.75 20.08 -2.92
C ASP A 164 5.47 20.03 -2.07
N GLN A 165 5.37 20.89 -1.05
CA GLN A 165 4.30 20.90 -0.06
C GLN A 165 2.89 21.00 -0.67
N MET A 166 2.75 21.74 -1.78
CA MET A 166 1.47 21.90 -2.47
C MET A 166 1.01 20.63 -3.21
N LYS A 167 1.86 19.59 -3.30
CA LYS A 167 1.51 18.33 -3.93
C LYS A 167 0.65 17.43 -3.05
N PHE A 168 0.61 17.66 -1.73
CA PHE A 168 -0.03 16.80 -0.72
C PHE A 168 -1.13 17.52 0.07
N CYS A 169 -1.86 16.77 0.90
CA CYS A 169 -2.82 17.27 1.88
C CYS A 169 -2.45 16.75 3.27
N TYR A 170 -2.85 17.45 4.34
CA TYR A 170 -2.24 17.30 5.67
C TYR A 170 -3.23 17.12 6.81
N ASP A 171 -4.50 17.40 6.57
CA ASP A 171 -5.56 17.27 7.55
C ASP A 171 -6.85 16.88 6.84
N VAL A 172 -7.89 16.56 7.61
CA VAL A 172 -9.18 16.15 7.08
C VAL A 172 -9.75 17.17 6.09
N SER A 173 -9.67 18.46 6.42
CA SER A 173 -10.23 19.55 5.61
C SER A 173 -9.52 19.70 4.26
N SER A 174 -8.19 19.80 4.28
CA SER A 174 -7.36 19.92 3.08
C SER A 174 -7.44 18.69 2.20
N CYS A 175 -7.52 17.48 2.77
CA CYS A 175 -7.68 16.26 1.99
C CYS A 175 -9.05 16.14 1.34
N HIS A 176 -10.13 16.51 2.04
CA HIS A 176 -11.46 16.61 1.43
C HIS A 176 -11.52 17.66 0.32
N SER A 177 -10.90 18.83 0.52
CA SER A 177 -10.88 19.87 -0.49
C SER A 177 -10.07 19.48 -1.73
N SER A 178 -8.93 18.80 -1.54
CA SER A 178 -8.01 18.47 -2.64
C SER A 178 -8.35 17.16 -3.35
N PHE A 179 -8.89 16.19 -2.60
CA PHE A 179 -9.15 14.82 -3.06
C PHE A 179 -10.52 14.29 -2.59
N PRO A 180 -11.63 15.01 -2.88
CA PRO A 180 -12.95 14.71 -2.33
C PRO A 180 -13.42 13.29 -2.69
N GLU A 181 -13.21 12.86 -3.93
CA GLU A 181 -13.60 11.51 -4.35
C GLU A 181 -12.82 10.43 -3.58
N LYS A 182 -11.51 10.59 -3.45
CA LYS A 182 -10.64 9.62 -2.78
C LYS A 182 -11.00 9.48 -1.30
N MET A 183 -11.23 10.61 -0.62
CA MET A 183 -11.71 10.64 0.76
C MET A 183 -13.08 9.97 0.89
N ASN A 184 -14.03 10.29 0.02
CA ASN A 184 -15.37 9.69 0.05
C ASN A 184 -15.35 8.16 -0.12
N LYS A 185 -14.46 7.60 -0.94
CA LYS A 185 -14.32 6.14 -1.07
C LYS A 185 -13.81 5.49 0.22
N TRP A 186 -12.86 6.11 0.90
CA TRP A 186 -12.39 5.64 2.21
C TRP A 186 -13.47 5.79 3.29
N THR A 187 -14.19 6.91 3.33
CA THR A 187 -15.34 7.10 4.23
C THR A 187 -16.40 6.02 4.01
N LEU A 188 -16.72 5.69 2.75
CA LEU A 188 -17.64 4.61 2.43
C LEU A 188 -17.13 3.26 2.92
N PHE A 189 -15.84 2.96 2.76
CA PHE A 189 -15.23 1.75 3.32
C PHE A 189 -15.43 1.66 4.84
N TYR A 190 -15.18 2.74 5.58
CA TYR A 190 -15.34 2.78 7.04
C TYR A 190 -16.81 2.67 7.49
N GLN A 191 -17.75 3.28 6.77
CA GLN A 191 -19.18 3.11 7.00
C GLN A 191 -19.61 1.64 6.83
N TYR A 192 -19.12 0.97 5.79
CA TYR A 192 -19.38 -0.45 5.58
C TYR A 192 -18.73 -1.33 6.65
N LEU A 193 -17.55 -0.97 7.12
CA LEU A 193 -16.86 -1.67 8.20
C LEU A 193 -17.66 -1.62 9.51
N GLN A 194 -18.30 -0.48 9.79
CA GLN A 194 -19.18 -0.28 10.94
C GLN A 194 -20.55 -0.97 10.81
N SER A 195 -20.94 -1.40 9.60
CA SER A 195 -22.25 -2.01 9.36
C SER A 195 -22.33 -3.44 9.92
N PRO A 196 -23.35 -3.77 10.75
CA PRO A 196 -23.54 -5.11 11.30
C PRO A 196 -23.70 -6.21 10.24
N SER A 197 -24.24 -5.85 9.07
CA SER A 197 -24.49 -6.77 7.95
C SER A 197 -23.34 -6.87 6.95
N GLY A 198 -22.20 -6.20 7.21
CA GLY A 198 -21.06 -6.23 6.30
C GLY A 198 -20.46 -7.63 6.15
N SER A 199 -20.46 -8.15 4.91
CA SER A 199 -19.70 -9.34 4.54
C SER A 199 -18.24 -8.99 4.27
N PHE A 200 -17.34 -9.98 4.41
CA PHE A 200 -15.92 -9.81 4.12
C PHE A 200 -15.70 -9.33 2.67
N ASP A 201 -16.42 -9.93 1.70
CA ASP A 201 -16.30 -9.57 0.29
C ASP A 201 -16.77 -8.14 -0.01
N ALA A 202 -17.84 -7.69 0.67
CA ALA A 202 -18.31 -6.31 0.53
C ALA A 202 -17.26 -5.32 1.09
N MET A 203 -16.70 -5.61 2.27
CA MET A 203 -15.62 -4.79 2.85
C MET A 203 -14.41 -4.75 1.92
N LEU A 204 -14.02 -5.89 1.36
CA LEU A 204 -12.90 -6.01 0.44
C LEU A 204 -13.13 -5.22 -0.86
N LYS A 205 -14.35 -5.24 -1.39
CA LYS A 205 -14.72 -4.43 -2.57
C LYS A 205 -14.57 -2.94 -2.30
N HIS A 206 -15.02 -2.46 -1.13
CA HIS A 206 -14.90 -1.05 -0.77
C HIS A 206 -13.45 -0.65 -0.47
N LEU A 207 -12.67 -1.53 0.16
CA LEU A 207 -11.23 -1.33 0.34
C LEU A 207 -10.54 -1.14 -1.01
N TRP A 208 -10.73 -2.07 -1.94
CA TRP A 208 -10.08 -2.00 -3.25
C TRP A 208 -10.53 -0.79 -4.06
N ALA A 209 -11.81 -0.40 -3.97
CA ALA A 209 -12.29 0.82 -4.61
C ALA A 209 -11.60 2.08 -4.06
N ALA A 210 -11.42 2.18 -2.74
CA ALA A 210 -10.71 3.29 -2.11
C ALA A 210 -9.20 3.28 -2.39
N HIS A 211 -8.59 2.11 -2.36
CA HIS A 211 -7.18 1.92 -2.67
C HIS A 211 -6.84 2.32 -4.11
N ILE A 212 -7.61 1.84 -5.10
CA ILE A 212 -7.38 2.20 -6.51
C ILE A 212 -7.65 3.69 -6.75
N SER A 213 -8.71 4.25 -6.18
CA SER A 213 -8.97 5.69 -6.26
C SER A 213 -7.82 6.52 -5.65
N SER A 214 -7.16 6.02 -4.60
CA SER A 214 -5.99 6.66 -4.01
C SER A 214 -4.80 6.71 -4.98
N LEU A 215 -4.63 5.68 -5.81
CA LEU A 215 -3.56 5.57 -6.80
C LEU A 215 -3.87 6.27 -8.14
N GLU A 216 -5.15 6.46 -8.46
CA GLU A 216 -5.60 7.09 -9.70
C GLU A 216 -4.98 8.49 -9.86
N ASN A 217 -4.29 8.70 -10.98
CA ASN A 217 -3.51 9.89 -11.33
C ASN A 217 -2.37 10.25 -10.36
N THR A 218 -2.17 9.50 -9.27
CA THR A 218 -1.09 9.72 -8.29
C THR A 218 0.25 9.32 -8.88
N GLY A 219 0.33 8.17 -9.57
CA GLY A 219 1.56 7.76 -10.24
C GLY A 219 2.06 8.80 -11.26
N GLU A 220 1.13 9.31 -12.08
CA GLU A 220 1.38 10.35 -13.10
C GLU A 220 1.82 11.68 -12.48
N ARG A 221 1.22 12.07 -11.34
CA ARG A 221 1.57 13.30 -10.60
C ARG A 221 3.03 13.37 -10.15
N PHE A 222 3.68 12.21 -9.97
CA PHE A 222 5.05 12.10 -9.52
C PHE A 222 5.97 11.46 -10.57
N GLU A 223 5.56 11.38 -11.84
CA GLU A 223 6.41 10.84 -12.90
C GLU A 223 7.76 11.54 -13.03
N ASP A 224 7.84 12.82 -12.64
CA ASP A 224 9.08 13.58 -12.61
C ASP A 224 10.16 12.94 -11.71
N ARG A 225 9.76 12.14 -10.70
CA ARG A 225 10.67 11.42 -9.82
C ARG A 225 11.40 10.27 -10.51
N PHE A 226 10.86 9.73 -11.61
CA PHE A 226 11.51 8.64 -12.33
C PHE A 226 12.88 9.02 -12.91
N ILE A 227 13.20 10.31 -13.01
CA ILE A 227 14.54 10.79 -13.40
C ILE A 227 15.65 10.32 -12.44
N TYR A 228 15.31 9.96 -11.19
CA TYR A 228 16.26 9.50 -10.19
C TYR A 228 16.44 7.98 -10.15
N TYR A 229 15.72 7.24 -11.00
CA TYR A 229 15.74 5.78 -11.00
C TYR A 229 16.37 5.24 -12.29
N SER A 230 16.90 4.02 -12.22
CA SER A 230 17.25 3.25 -13.42
C SER A 230 15.99 3.01 -14.25
N LYS A 231 16.17 2.71 -15.54
CA LYS A 231 15.04 2.36 -16.40
C LYS A 231 14.29 1.14 -15.83
N SER A 232 15.03 0.13 -15.38
CA SER A 232 14.48 -1.09 -14.79
C SER A 232 13.61 -0.83 -13.55
N GLU A 233 14.03 0.05 -12.64
CA GLU A 233 13.22 0.36 -11.44
C GLU A 233 12.01 1.23 -11.78
N ALA A 234 12.15 2.19 -12.70
CA ALA A 234 11.04 3.01 -13.15
C ALA A 234 9.95 2.18 -13.85
N GLU A 235 10.35 1.24 -14.71
CA GLU A 235 9.43 0.28 -15.35
C GLU A 235 8.78 -0.65 -14.33
N PHE A 236 9.53 -1.14 -13.34
CA PHE A 236 8.94 -1.92 -12.25
C PHE A 236 7.87 -1.14 -11.46
N GLY A 237 8.11 0.13 -11.11
CA GLY A 237 7.11 0.97 -10.43
C GLY A 237 5.81 1.13 -11.24
N LYS A 238 5.93 1.32 -12.56
CA LYS A 238 4.79 1.40 -13.48
C LYS A 238 4.05 0.05 -13.58
N ASN A 239 4.78 -1.03 -13.80
CA ASN A 239 4.24 -2.39 -13.89
C ASN A 239 3.54 -2.80 -12.58
N TRP A 240 4.09 -2.40 -11.44
CA TRP A 240 3.50 -2.64 -10.13
C TRP A 240 2.15 -1.93 -9.96
N THR A 241 2.04 -0.68 -10.40
CA THR A 241 0.76 0.06 -10.36
C THR A 241 -0.31 -0.64 -11.17
N VAL A 242 0.01 -1.10 -12.38
CA VAL A 242 -0.91 -1.88 -13.22
C VAL A 242 -1.30 -3.18 -12.52
N ALA A 243 -0.34 -3.92 -11.96
CA ALA A 243 -0.63 -5.17 -11.28
C ALA A 243 -1.57 -5.00 -10.09
N VAL A 244 -1.43 -3.92 -9.33
CA VAL A 244 -2.35 -3.58 -8.22
C VAL A 244 -3.79 -3.42 -8.72
N GLU A 245 -4.02 -2.85 -9.89
CA GLU A 245 -5.37 -2.76 -10.47
C GLU A 245 -5.96 -4.15 -10.79
N TYR A 246 -5.13 -5.11 -11.19
CA TYR A 246 -5.56 -6.49 -11.42
C TYR A 246 -5.81 -7.24 -10.11
N LEU A 247 -4.99 -7.02 -9.07
CA LEU A 247 -5.25 -7.54 -7.72
C LEU A 247 -6.59 -7.02 -7.17
N ALA A 248 -6.88 -5.74 -7.40
CA ALA A 248 -8.15 -5.12 -7.05
C ALA A 248 -9.33 -5.69 -7.84
N ALA A 249 -9.18 -5.84 -9.16
CA ALA A 249 -10.20 -6.44 -10.00
C ALA A 249 -10.50 -7.89 -9.60
N ALA A 250 -9.47 -8.64 -9.18
CA ALA A 250 -9.57 -10.00 -8.67
C ALA A 250 -10.07 -10.08 -7.21
N LEU A 251 -10.27 -8.95 -6.52
CA LEU A 251 -10.63 -8.87 -5.10
C LEU A 251 -9.73 -9.75 -4.24
N ILE A 252 -8.41 -9.65 -4.39
CA ILE A 252 -7.48 -10.43 -3.58
C ILE A 252 -7.51 -9.92 -2.13
N PRO A 253 -7.83 -10.75 -1.12
CA PRO A 253 -7.70 -10.35 0.28
C PRO A 253 -6.29 -9.87 0.63
N THR A 254 -6.20 -8.74 1.34
CA THR A 254 -4.95 -8.12 1.80
C THR A 254 -4.72 -8.39 3.29
N THR A 255 -4.94 -9.63 3.72
CA THR A 255 -4.73 -10.09 5.11
C THR A 255 -3.25 -10.29 5.40
N MET A 256 -2.87 -10.32 6.69
CA MET A 256 -1.48 -10.36 7.14
C MET A 256 -0.67 -11.47 6.45
N VAL A 257 -1.09 -12.72 6.66
CA VAL A 257 -0.35 -13.89 6.16
C VAL A 257 -0.24 -13.86 4.64
N ARG A 258 -1.34 -13.54 3.95
CA ARG A 258 -1.34 -13.51 2.48
C ARG A 258 -0.39 -12.46 1.94
N VAL A 259 -0.43 -11.24 2.47
CA VAL A 259 0.43 -10.15 2.00
C VAL A 259 1.88 -10.46 2.31
N HIS A 260 2.18 -10.92 3.54
CA HIS A 260 3.54 -11.31 3.92
C HIS A 260 4.13 -12.37 2.98
N GLU A 261 3.38 -13.45 2.69
CA GLU A 261 3.83 -14.49 1.77
C GLU A 261 4.00 -13.96 0.35
N SER A 262 3.11 -13.10 -0.11
CA SER A 262 3.16 -12.48 -1.43
C SER A 262 4.41 -11.61 -1.63
N GLN A 263 4.85 -10.91 -0.58
CA GLN A 263 6.01 -10.02 -0.63
C GLN A 263 7.34 -10.76 -0.80
N LYS A 264 7.41 -12.05 -0.51
CA LYS A 264 8.59 -12.88 -0.79
C LYS A 264 8.92 -12.94 -2.28
N GLY A 265 7.95 -12.70 -3.15
CA GLY A 265 8.14 -12.60 -4.59
C GLY A 265 8.53 -11.20 -5.08
N LEU A 266 8.55 -10.18 -4.23
CA LEU A 266 8.92 -8.82 -4.65
C LEU A 266 10.45 -8.65 -4.66
N PRO A 267 10.96 -7.73 -5.51
CA PRO A 267 12.39 -7.40 -5.53
C PRO A 267 12.92 -6.99 -4.15
N PRO A 268 13.98 -7.63 -3.64
CA PRO A 268 14.53 -7.37 -2.31
C PRO A 268 15.41 -6.11 -2.25
N ARG A 269 15.65 -5.45 -3.39
CA ARG A 269 16.38 -4.19 -3.51
C ARG A 269 15.84 -3.37 -4.68
N ILE A 270 16.25 -2.11 -4.76
CA ILE A 270 16.07 -1.27 -5.95
C ILE A 270 16.75 -1.95 -7.16
N LEU A 271 16.05 -1.99 -8.30
CA LEU A 271 16.57 -2.51 -9.55
C LEU A 271 17.59 -1.55 -10.16
N VAL A 272 18.64 -2.11 -10.73
CA VAL A 272 19.69 -1.38 -11.46
C VAL A 272 19.58 -1.66 -12.96
N GLU A 273 20.27 -0.86 -13.77
CA GLU A 273 20.18 -0.93 -15.24
C GLU A 273 20.55 -2.31 -15.82
N THR A 274 21.39 -3.08 -15.12
CA THR A 274 21.81 -4.42 -15.56
C THR A 274 20.84 -5.54 -15.15
N ASP A 275 19.83 -5.25 -14.34
CA ASP A 275 18.86 -6.25 -13.90
C ASP A 275 17.90 -6.58 -15.03
N VAL A 276 17.91 -7.84 -15.47
CA VAL A 276 17.02 -8.36 -16.51
C VAL A 276 16.39 -9.66 -16.02
N ALA A 277 15.12 -9.59 -15.62
CA ALA A 277 14.36 -10.78 -15.26
C ALA A 277 14.13 -11.69 -16.49
N PRO A 278 14.12 -13.03 -16.36
CA PRO A 278 14.20 -13.80 -15.11
C PRO A 278 15.63 -14.22 -14.72
N PHE A 279 16.66 -13.46 -15.12
CA PHE A 279 18.07 -13.86 -14.97
C PHE A 279 18.88 -12.99 -13.99
N ILE A 280 18.21 -12.32 -13.04
CA ILE A 280 18.87 -11.54 -12.00
C ILE A 280 19.50 -12.52 -11.00
N SER A 281 20.83 -12.56 -10.94
CA SER A 281 21.59 -13.64 -10.29
C SER A 281 21.48 -13.65 -8.77
N ASP A 282 21.27 -12.50 -8.13
CA ASP A 282 21.10 -12.37 -6.69
C ASP A 282 19.63 -12.43 -6.25
N PHE A 283 18.71 -12.68 -7.17
CA PHE A 283 17.28 -12.87 -6.88
C PHE A 283 16.93 -14.35 -6.82
N THR A 284 15.97 -14.68 -5.97
CA THR A 284 15.38 -16.03 -5.97
C THR A 284 14.63 -16.31 -7.27
N TYR A 285 14.36 -17.59 -7.53
CA TYR A 285 13.52 -17.99 -8.67
C TYR A 285 12.15 -17.31 -8.62
N LEU A 286 11.51 -17.26 -7.45
CA LEU A 286 10.20 -16.63 -7.28
C LEU A 286 10.24 -15.14 -7.63
N GLN A 287 11.24 -14.41 -7.17
CA GLN A 287 11.38 -12.97 -7.43
C GLN A 287 11.59 -12.67 -8.92
N ASN A 288 12.45 -13.45 -9.59
CA ASN A 288 12.65 -13.36 -11.03
C ASN A 288 11.36 -13.64 -11.80
N MET A 289 10.63 -14.69 -11.43
CA MET A 289 9.37 -15.05 -12.08
C MET A 289 8.27 -13.99 -11.89
N VAL A 290 8.14 -13.45 -10.68
CA VAL A 290 7.17 -12.38 -10.40
C VAL A 290 7.49 -11.13 -11.21
N LEU A 291 8.75 -10.70 -11.27
CA LEU A 291 9.15 -9.57 -12.10
C LEU A 291 8.80 -9.75 -13.58
N SER A 292 9.12 -10.92 -14.15
CA SER A 292 8.72 -11.24 -15.53
C SER A 292 7.21 -11.28 -15.72
N ALA A 293 6.45 -11.80 -14.74
CA ALA A 293 5.00 -11.85 -14.82
C ALA A 293 4.36 -10.45 -14.79
N LEU A 294 4.92 -9.52 -14.00
CA LEU A 294 4.46 -8.12 -13.95
C LEU A 294 4.68 -7.41 -15.29
N ASP A 295 5.82 -7.64 -15.93
CA ASP A 295 6.14 -7.08 -17.24
C ASP A 295 5.21 -7.60 -18.36
N ILE A 296 4.98 -8.91 -18.37
CA ILE A 296 4.02 -9.53 -19.29
C ILE A 296 2.60 -8.98 -19.05
N LEU A 297 2.18 -8.85 -17.79
CA LEU A 297 0.87 -8.32 -17.45
C LEU A 297 0.70 -6.88 -17.97
N CYS A 298 1.69 -6.03 -17.77
CA CYS A 298 1.67 -4.65 -18.27
C CYS A 298 1.60 -4.61 -19.80
N SER A 299 2.41 -5.43 -20.47
CA SER A 299 2.37 -5.57 -21.94
C SER A 299 0.98 -5.98 -22.44
N VAL A 300 0.34 -6.94 -21.76
CA VAL A 300 -1.02 -7.39 -22.11
C VAL A 300 -2.06 -6.30 -21.84
N ASP A 301 -1.98 -5.57 -20.73
CA ASP A 301 -2.92 -4.47 -20.43
C ASP A 301 -2.86 -3.39 -21.50
N GLN A 302 -1.65 -3.00 -21.93
CA GLN A 302 -1.43 -2.04 -23.01
C GLN A 302 -2.00 -2.51 -24.34
N LEU A 303 -1.73 -3.78 -24.72
CA LEU A 303 -2.22 -4.35 -25.99
C LEU A 303 -3.75 -4.51 -26.01
N THR A 304 -4.37 -4.74 -24.86
CA THR A 304 -5.82 -4.98 -24.75
C THR A 304 -6.62 -3.74 -24.38
N GLY A 305 -5.98 -2.57 -24.21
CA GLY A 305 -6.67 -1.33 -23.85
C GLY A 305 -7.50 -1.45 -22.57
N LYS A 306 -7.00 -2.18 -21.55
CA LYS A 306 -7.68 -2.46 -20.26
C LYS A 306 -8.90 -3.39 -20.34
N ASP A 307 -9.20 -4.01 -21.49
CA ASP A 307 -10.37 -4.90 -21.62
C ASP A 307 -10.31 -6.14 -20.71
N LEU A 308 -9.10 -6.70 -20.51
CA LEU A 308 -8.91 -7.87 -19.63
C LEU A 308 -9.25 -7.55 -18.17
N LYS A 309 -8.83 -6.38 -17.68
CA LYS A 309 -9.20 -5.89 -16.35
C LYS A 309 -10.70 -5.73 -16.19
N ARG A 310 -11.38 -5.16 -17.21
CA ARG A 310 -12.84 -5.02 -17.21
C ARG A 310 -13.56 -6.38 -17.18
N MET A 311 -13.04 -7.37 -17.90
CA MET A 311 -13.59 -8.73 -17.87
C MET A 311 -13.47 -9.36 -16.47
N LEU A 312 -12.31 -9.25 -15.81
CA LEU A 312 -12.11 -9.76 -14.45
C LEU A 312 -13.06 -9.11 -13.45
N TYR A 313 -13.19 -7.78 -13.51
CA TYR A 313 -14.13 -7.04 -12.67
C TYR A 313 -15.58 -7.52 -12.86
N ASN A 314 -15.99 -7.75 -14.11
CA ASN A 314 -17.35 -8.23 -14.42
C ASN A 314 -17.58 -9.68 -13.95
N ILE A 315 -16.59 -10.56 -14.07
CA ILE A 315 -16.68 -11.94 -13.58
C ILE A 315 -16.92 -11.96 -12.07
N ASN A 316 -16.18 -11.14 -11.30
CA ASN A 316 -16.35 -11.06 -9.86
C ASN A 316 -17.68 -10.44 -9.44
N ILE A 317 -18.23 -9.48 -10.20
CA ILE A 317 -19.59 -8.99 -9.98
C ILE A 317 -20.63 -10.11 -10.18
N MET A 318 -20.45 -10.96 -11.19
CA MET A 318 -21.39 -12.05 -11.48
C MET A 318 -21.28 -13.21 -10.48
N SER A 319 -20.09 -13.49 -9.94
CA SER A 319 -19.89 -14.57 -8.96
C SER A 319 -20.39 -14.24 -7.55
N ASN A 320 -20.64 -12.96 -7.26
CA ASN A 320 -21.08 -12.47 -5.95
C ASN A 320 -22.56 -12.03 -5.94
N ARG A 321 -23.35 -12.45 -6.93
CA ARG A 321 -24.83 -12.38 -6.96
C ARG A 321 -25.42 -13.76 -6.75
#